data_AF-F5T3T7-F1
#
_entry.id   AF-F5T3T7-F1
#
_cell.length_a   1.000
_cell.length_b   1.000
_cell.length_c   1.000
_cell.angle_alpha   90.00
_cell.angle_beta   90.00
_cell.angle_gamma   90.00
#
_symmetry.space_group_name_H-M   'P 1'
#
loop_
_entity.id
_entity.type
_entity.pdbx_description
1 polymer ?
#
loop_
_entity_poly.entity_id
_entity_poly.type
_entity_poly.pdbx_seq_one_letter_code
_entity_poly.pdbx_strand_id
1 'polypeptide(L)'
;MDKILDLDKSVASLVKEYPEVADIMANLGFTEIKNPAMLASVGRIMNLKKGSQMKKIPLEEIVRAFREKGFEITDGGKPFPTESADSAEVAKIAKAADSAEEAEIAKAADSAEAAKAPVDRAEALRSLLDRLSEGEDLESVRADFVRDFKDVDPAEIMRAEQGLMESGMPLSKVQKLCDVHSALFHGDTREEKIANAERAVQASLKNHAGKEEKNYINKSVEAESLIQIPGHPLSTFTKENEALGQYLENTKARWESLVESLSGKAGGKDKAEK
;
A
#
# COMPACT_ATOMS: atom_id res chain seq x y z
N MET A 1 10.67 32.80 26.72
CA MET A 1 10.48 32.39 25.33
C MET A 1 10.02 30.97 25.36
N ASP A 2 8.79 30.73 24.93
CA ASP A 2 8.21 29.39 24.91
C ASP A 2 8.89 28.62 23.78
N LYS A 3 9.59 27.54 24.13
CA LYS A 3 10.31 26.70 23.17
C LYS A 3 9.31 25.76 22.51
N ILE A 4 8.64 26.23 21.47
CA ILE A 4 7.65 25.44 20.75
C ILE A 4 8.36 24.61 19.69
N LEU A 5 8.12 23.30 19.73
CA LEU A 5 8.64 22.31 18.79
C LEU A 5 7.48 21.73 17.98
N ASP A 6 7.59 21.81 16.67
CA ASP A 6 6.61 21.29 15.73
C ASP A 6 7.09 19.91 15.23
N LEU A 7 6.26 18.89 15.41
CA LEU A 7 6.56 17.51 15.03
C LEU A 7 6.64 17.29 13.52
N ASP A 8 6.07 18.18 12.72
CA ASP A 8 6.08 18.09 11.25
C ASP A 8 7.31 18.76 10.63
N LYS A 9 8.02 19.61 11.39
CA LYS A 9 9.29 20.20 10.95
C LYS A 9 10.38 19.13 10.81
N SER A 10 11.28 19.37 9.84
CA SER A 10 12.45 18.50 9.67
C SER A 10 13.39 18.59 10.88
N VAL A 11 14.03 17.46 11.21
CA VAL A 11 15.01 17.38 12.30
C VAL A 11 16.16 18.37 12.08
N ALA A 12 16.60 18.55 10.83
CA ALA A 12 17.64 19.52 10.49
C ALA A 12 17.24 20.97 10.79
N SER A 13 15.98 21.33 10.51
CA SER A 13 15.45 22.66 10.85
C SER A 13 15.36 22.86 12.36
N LEU A 14 14.89 21.85 13.08
CA LEU A 14 14.75 21.90 14.54
C LEU A 14 16.10 21.99 15.26
N VAL A 15 17.11 21.24 14.81
CA VAL A 15 18.48 21.35 15.36
C VAL A 15 19.13 22.68 15.02
N LYS A 16 18.78 23.29 13.87
CA LYS A 16 19.26 24.62 13.51
C LYS A 16 18.61 25.72 14.35
N GLU A 17 17.33 25.59 14.68
CA GLU A 17 16.60 26.52 15.56
C GLU A 17 17.00 26.31 17.03
N TYR A 18 17.17 25.07 17.46
CA TYR A 18 17.47 24.66 18.84
C TYR A 18 18.57 23.57 18.86
N PRO A 19 19.85 23.94 18.99
CA PRO A 19 20.97 22.99 18.95
C PRO A 19 20.85 21.85 20.00
N GLU A 20 20.22 22.12 21.14
CA GLU A 20 19.97 21.14 22.20
C GLU A 20 19.06 19.97 21.76
N VAL A 21 18.28 20.13 20.69
CA VAL A 21 17.45 19.05 20.12
C VAL A 21 18.30 17.87 19.69
N ALA A 22 19.50 18.12 19.16
CA ALA A 22 20.41 17.05 18.72
C ALA A 22 20.86 16.17 19.89
N ASP A 23 21.11 16.76 21.05
CA ASP A 23 21.53 16.02 22.24
C ASP A 23 20.36 15.24 22.86
N ILE A 24 19.17 15.82 22.89
CA ILE A 24 17.95 15.14 23.37
C ILE A 24 17.64 13.93 22.49
N MET A 25 17.66 14.10 21.16
CA MET A 25 17.41 13.00 20.23
C MET A 25 18.50 11.92 20.30
N ALA A 26 19.77 12.30 20.47
CA ALA A 26 20.84 11.32 20.63
C ALA A 26 20.66 10.46 21.89
N ASN A 27 20.21 11.06 23.01
CA ASN A 27 19.93 10.34 24.25
C ASN A 27 18.73 9.40 24.12
N LEU A 28 17.76 9.74 23.28
CA LEU A 28 16.62 8.89 22.93
C LEU A 28 16.98 7.74 22.00
N GLY A 29 18.22 7.66 21.48
CA GLY A 29 18.67 6.59 20.59
C GLY A 29 18.88 7.00 19.13
N PHE A 30 18.68 8.28 18.79
CA PHE A 30 18.96 8.83 17.47
C PHE A 30 20.40 9.37 17.37
N THR A 31 21.38 8.51 17.64
CA THR A 31 22.81 8.88 17.71
C THR A 31 23.36 9.43 16.39
N GLU A 32 22.80 9.02 15.26
CA GLU A 32 23.19 9.43 13.90
C GLU A 32 22.98 10.93 13.63
N ILE A 33 22.13 11.61 14.41
CA ILE A 33 21.81 13.04 14.28
C ILE A 33 23.02 13.92 14.65
N LYS A 34 23.95 13.40 15.47
CA LYS A 34 25.20 14.11 15.80
C LYS A 34 26.17 14.22 14.63
N ASN A 35 25.99 13.42 13.58
CA ASN A 35 26.84 13.51 12.39
C ASN A 35 26.29 14.61 11.44
N PRO A 36 27.06 15.69 11.19
CA PRO A 36 26.60 16.81 10.38
C PRO A 36 26.27 16.43 8.93
N ALA A 37 26.92 15.42 8.34
CA ALA A 37 26.60 14.95 7.00
C ALA A 37 25.22 14.26 6.94
N MET A 38 24.89 13.48 7.98
CA MET A 38 23.60 12.79 8.08
C MET A 38 22.47 13.75 8.41
N LEU A 39 22.74 14.73 9.28
CA LEU A 39 21.80 15.81 9.59
C LEU A 39 21.46 16.64 8.34
N ALA A 40 22.46 16.99 7.54
CA ALA A 40 22.27 17.78 6.32
C ALA A 40 21.58 17.01 5.18
N SER A 41 21.58 15.68 5.21
CA SER A 41 20.97 14.82 4.18
C SER A 41 19.64 14.25 4.67
N VAL A 42 19.71 13.22 5.52
CA VAL A 42 18.54 12.49 6.05
C VAL A 42 17.73 13.37 6.99
N GLY A 43 18.39 14.19 7.81
CA GLY A 43 17.72 15.10 8.74
C GLY A 43 16.87 16.19 8.07
N ARG A 44 17.10 16.53 6.79
CA ARG A 44 16.26 17.47 6.03
C ARG A 44 14.94 16.85 5.58
N ILE A 45 14.94 15.54 5.33
CA ILE A 45 13.79 14.79 4.79
C ILE A 45 12.99 14.14 5.93
N MET A 46 13.62 13.92 7.08
CA MET A 46 13.06 13.24 8.24
C MET A 46 12.48 14.23 9.27
N ASN A 47 11.31 13.92 9.83
CA ASN A 47 10.69 14.63 10.95
C ASN A 47 10.63 13.72 12.20
N LEU A 48 10.19 14.25 13.35
CA LEU A 48 10.19 13.48 14.60
C LEU A 48 9.23 12.28 14.55
N LYS A 49 8.06 12.43 13.92
CA LYS A 49 7.07 11.34 13.75
C LYS A 49 7.64 10.17 12.95
N LYS A 50 8.28 10.46 11.82
CA LYS A 50 8.91 9.44 10.98
C LYS A 50 10.15 8.84 11.65
N GLY A 51 10.90 9.65 12.40
CA GLY A 51 12.01 9.19 13.22
C GLY A 51 11.55 8.17 14.27
N SER A 52 10.49 8.48 15.01
CA SER A 52 9.83 7.60 15.98
C SER A 52 9.49 6.23 15.37
N GLN A 53 8.79 6.23 14.23
CA GLN A 53 8.42 5.00 13.51
C GLN A 53 9.64 4.19 13.08
N MET A 54 10.67 4.85 12.53
CA MET A 54 11.84 4.18 11.97
C MET A 54 12.75 3.55 13.04
N LYS A 55 12.93 4.23 14.18
CA LYS A 55 13.71 3.69 15.31
C LYS A 55 12.86 2.85 16.28
N LYS A 56 11.55 2.72 16.02
CA LYS A 56 10.57 2.03 16.89
C LYS A 56 10.56 2.56 18.33
N ILE A 57 10.76 3.86 18.50
CA ILE A 57 10.68 4.54 19.79
C ILE A 57 9.31 5.22 19.83
N PRO A 58 8.45 4.94 20.84
CA PRO A 58 7.13 5.56 20.93
C PRO A 58 7.20 7.08 20.91
N LEU A 59 6.28 7.72 20.19
CA LEU A 59 6.26 9.18 20.05
C LEU A 59 6.04 9.85 21.41
N GLU A 60 5.30 9.21 22.30
CA GLU A 60 5.04 9.64 23.68
C GLU A 60 6.34 9.78 24.50
N GLU A 61 7.31 8.86 24.32
CA GLU A 61 8.59 8.92 25.03
C GLU A 61 9.45 10.09 24.54
N ILE A 62 9.43 10.32 23.22
CA ILE A 62 10.11 11.44 22.59
C ILE A 62 9.48 12.75 23.09
N VAL A 63 8.15 12.84 23.07
CA VAL A 63 7.40 14.00 23.55
C VAL A 63 7.70 14.29 25.02
N ARG A 64 7.73 13.26 25.86
CA ARG A 64 8.08 13.38 27.29
C ARG A 64 9.48 13.92 27.49
N ALA A 65 10.48 13.39 26.79
CA ALA A 65 11.87 13.84 26.94
C ALA A 65 12.08 15.29 26.48
N PHE A 66 11.36 15.74 25.45
CA PHE A 66 11.37 17.15 25.03
C PHE A 66 10.66 18.05 26.05
N ARG A 67 9.51 17.63 26.60
CA ARG A 67 8.81 18.38 27.66
C ARG A 67 9.61 18.51 28.95
N GLU A 68 10.32 17.46 29.38
CA GLU A 68 11.25 17.51 30.52
C GLU A 68 12.37 18.54 30.34
N LYS A 69 12.70 18.87 29.09
CA LYS A 69 13.68 19.91 28.73
C LYS A 69 13.04 21.28 28.47
N GLY A 70 11.75 21.43 28.75
CA GLY A 70 10.99 22.67 28.65
C GLY A 70 10.48 23.01 27.25
N PHE A 71 10.31 22.01 26.37
CA PHE A 71 9.70 22.21 25.06
C PHE A 71 8.19 21.95 25.10
N GLU A 72 7.42 22.82 24.46
CA GLU A 72 6.01 22.59 24.16
C GLU A 72 5.89 21.97 22.78
N ILE A 73 5.11 20.89 22.65
CA ILE A 73 5.03 20.13 21.40
C ILE A 73 3.72 20.38 20.69
N THR A 74 3.83 20.69 19.41
CA THR A 74 2.71 20.93 18.49
C THR A 74 2.71 19.91 17.37
N ASP A 75 1.51 19.50 16.96
CA ASP A 75 1.22 18.60 15.85
C ASP A 75 0.22 19.30 14.92
N GLY A 76 0.64 19.67 13.71
CA GLY A 76 -0.23 20.36 12.75
C GLY A 76 -0.89 21.64 13.30
N GLY A 77 -0.24 22.34 14.25
CA GLY A 77 -0.75 23.56 14.89
C GLY A 77 -1.66 23.35 16.11
N LYS A 78 -1.87 22.10 16.55
CA LYS A 78 -2.56 21.78 17.81
C LYS A 78 -1.54 21.33 18.87
N PRO A 79 -1.73 21.69 20.17
CA PRO A 79 -0.89 21.13 21.23
C PRO A 79 -1.10 19.62 21.30
N PHE A 80 0.01 18.86 21.35
CA PHE A 80 -0.05 17.40 21.42
C PHE A 80 -0.71 16.98 22.74
N PRO A 81 -1.86 16.25 22.72
CA PRO A 81 -2.64 15.94 23.93
C PRO A 81 -1.81 15.21 24.98
N THR A 82 -1.95 15.63 26.23
CA THR A 82 -1.21 15.09 27.38
C THR A 82 -2.10 14.20 28.24
N GLU A 83 -2.66 13.10 27.73
CA GLU A 83 -3.37 12.15 28.61
C GLU A 83 -3.13 10.68 28.23
N SER A 84 -2.09 10.13 28.83
CA SER A 84 -2.13 8.80 29.45
C SER A 84 -1.10 8.80 30.57
N ALA A 85 -1.53 9.22 31.75
CA ALA A 85 -0.89 8.78 32.97
C ALA A 85 -1.26 7.30 33.14
N ASP A 86 -0.39 6.37 32.73
CA ASP A 86 0.16 5.45 33.72
C ASP A 86 1.35 4.65 33.19
N SER A 87 2.45 4.75 33.91
CA SER A 87 3.41 3.67 34.09
C SER A 87 4.24 4.01 35.32
N ALA A 88 3.62 3.94 36.51
CA ALA A 88 4.16 3.13 37.61
C ALA A 88 3.33 3.32 38.90
N GLU A 89 2.24 2.59 39.05
CA GLU A 89 2.18 1.64 40.17
C GLU A 89 1.33 0.42 39.85
N VAL A 90 1.94 -0.74 40.10
CA VAL A 90 1.46 -2.06 39.72
C VAL A 90 0.60 -2.62 40.85
N ALA A 91 -0.54 -3.20 40.47
CA ALA A 91 -1.33 -4.18 41.20
C ALA A 91 -2.32 -3.70 42.29
N LYS A 92 -3.56 -4.19 42.07
CA LYS A 92 -4.62 -4.59 43.01
C LYS A 92 -5.84 -3.67 43.11
N ILE A 93 -6.99 -4.36 43.14
CA ILE A 93 -8.36 -3.94 43.53
C ILE A 93 -9.17 -3.35 42.36
N ALA A 94 -9.87 -4.15 41.54
CA ALA A 94 -11.15 -4.82 41.78
C ALA A 94 -12.35 -3.87 42.06
N LYS A 95 -13.29 -3.87 41.09
CA LYS A 95 -14.77 -3.94 41.25
C LYS A 95 -15.62 -2.71 40.84
N ALA A 96 -16.54 -3.01 39.91
CA ALA A 96 -17.90 -2.48 39.69
C ALA A 96 -18.03 -1.05 39.09
N ALA A 97 -18.64 -0.92 37.90
CA ALA A 97 -20.07 -0.59 37.68
C ALA A 97 -20.26 0.95 37.68
N ASP A 98 -21.06 1.64 36.87
CA ASP A 98 -22.07 1.37 35.86
C ASP A 98 -22.41 2.73 35.19
N SER A 99 -22.93 2.66 33.96
CA SER A 99 -23.93 3.53 33.29
C SER A 99 -23.83 5.07 33.07
N ALA A 100 -24.29 5.42 31.85
CA ALA A 100 -25.15 6.56 31.42
C ALA A 100 -24.50 7.94 31.16
N GLU A 101 -24.46 8.37 29.89
CA GLU A 101 -25.37 9.35 29.21
C GLU A 101 -24.95 10.82 29.49
N GLU A 102 -25.04 11.82 28.60
CA GLU A 102 -25.65 11.95 27.27
C GLU A 102 -25.10 13.23 26.58
N ALA A 103 -25.30 13.28 25.25
CA ALA A 103 -25.71 14.45 24.45
C ALA A 103 -24.72 15.56 23.99
N GLU A 104 -24.47 15.54 22.66
CA GLU A 104 -24.74 16.55 21.61
C GLU A 104 -24.40 18.05 21.85
N ILE A 105 -23.87 18.78 20.85
CA ILE A 105 -24.64 19.39 19.74
C ILE A 105 -23.74 19.76 18.52
N ALA A 106 -24.25 19.34 17.34
CA ALA A 106 -24.23 19.91 15.97
C ALA A 106 -22.95 20.50 15.34
N LYS A 107 -22.41 20.00 14.21
CA LYS A 107 -22.91 19.96 12.80
C LYS A 107 -23.31 21.32 12.19
N ALA A 108 -22.50 21.78 11.23
CA ALA A 108 -22.88 22.14 9.85
C ALA A 108 -21.59 22.54 9.09
N ALA A 109 -21.17 21.76 8.09
CA ALA A 109 -21.34 22.06 6.66
C ALA A 109 -20.13 22.85 6.11
N ASP A 110 -19.52 22.58 4.96
CA ASP A 110 -19.70 21.63 3.86
C ASP A 110 -18.43 21.76 2.99
N SER A 111 -18.20 20.79 2.10
CA SER A 111 -17.31 20.87 0.93
C SER A 111 -15.78 21.01 1.13
N ALA A 112 -15.09 19.87 1.16
CA ALA A 112 -13.75 19.72 0.58
C ALA A 112 -13.52 18.24 0.20
N GLU A 113 -14.05 17.89 -0.96
CA GLU A 113 -13.74 16.67 -1.70
C GLU A 113 -12.32 16.77 -2.29
N ALA A 114 -11.72 15.60 -2.54
CA ALA A 114 -10.53 15.34 -3.35
C ALA A 114 -9.15 15.33 -2.64
N ALA A 115 -8.55 14.13 -2.67
CA ALA A 115 -7.14 13.78 -2.42
C ALA A 115 -6.66 13.71 -0.97
N LYS A 116 -7.17 12.73 -0.20
CA LYS A 116 -6.41 12.15 0.91
C LYS A 116 -5.05 11.63 0.40
N ALA A 117 -3.97 11.92 1.12
CA ALA A 117 -2.61 11.53 0.74
C ALA A 117 -2.47 9.99 0.70
N PRO A 118 -1.47 9.41 0.00
CA PRO A 118 -1.29 7.95 -0.07
C PRO A 118 -1.16 7.28 1.30
N VAL A 119 -0.70 8.01 2.32
CA VAL A 119 -0.61 7.54 3.72
C VAL A 119 -2.00 7.43 4.35
N ASP A 120 -2.86 8.44 4.17
CA ASP A 120 -4.23 8.44 4.68
C ASP A 120 -5.11 7.38 4.01
N ARG A 121 -4.78 6.99 2.76
CA ARG A 121 -5.50 5.93 2.04
C ARG A 121 -5.21 4.55 2.61
N ALA A 122 -3.96 4.27 2.99
CA ALA A 122 -3.62 3.01 3.66
C ALA A 122 -4.34 2.88 5.02
N GLU A 123 -4.48 3.98 5.75
CA GLU A 123 -5.25 4.03 6.99
C GLU A 123 -6.76 3.87 6.75
N ALA A 124 -7.30 4.45 5.68
CA ALA A 124 -8.70 4.25 5.29
C ALA A 124 -8.98 2.78 4.93
N LEU A 125 -8.08 2.12 4.19
CA LEU A 125 -8.18 0.68 3.91
C LEU A 125 -8.08 -0.16 5.18
N ARG A 126 -7.23 0.24 6.13
CA ARG A 126 -7.08 -0.42 7.44
C ARG A 126 -8.37 -0.35 8.25
N SER A 127 -8.95 0.84 8.36
CA SER A 127 -10.22 1.06 9.07
C SER A 127 -11.36 0.26 8.45
N LEU A 128 -11.44 0.23 7.11
CA LEU A 128 -12.44 -0.54 6.39
C LEU A 128 -12.31 -2.04 6.64
N LEU A 129 -11.06 -2.52 6.77
CA LEU A 129 -10.78 -3.92 7.01
C LEU A 129 -11.05 -4.36 8.44
N ASP A 130 -10.80 -3.50 9.42
CA ASP A 130 -11.13 -3.79 10.81
C ASP A 130 -12.65 -3.87 10.98
N ARG A 131 -13.41 -2.94 10.37
CA ARG A 131 -14.88 -2.99 10.26
C ARG A 131 -15.40 -4.30 9.63
N LEU A 132 -14.79 -4.71 8.51
CA LEU A 132 -15.13 -5.97 7.84
C LEU A 132 -14.72 -7.22 8.66
N SER A 133 -13.75 -7.08 9.56
CA SER A 133 -13.33 -8.15 10.48
C SER A 133 -14.22 -8.24 11.72
N GLU A 134 -14.84 -7.13 12.13
CA GLU A 134 -15.80 -7.03 13.23
C GLU A 134 -17.19 -7.57 12.85
N GLY A 135 -17.42 -7.86 11.56
CA GLY A 135 -18.63 -8.47 11.05
C GLY A 135 -19.68 -7.49 10.53
N GLU A 136 -19.26 -6.26 10.21
CA GLU A 136 -20.13 -5.28 9.58
C GLU A 136 -20.59 -5.74 8.18
N ASP A 137 -21.77 -5.27 7.76
CA ASP A 137 -22.39 -5.67 6.51
C ASP A 137 -21.54 -5.28 5.27
N LEU A 138 -21.40 -6.23 4.35
CA LEU A 138 -20.52 -6.11 3.18
C LEU A 138 -21.02 -5.05 2.18
N GLU A 139 -22.32 -4.76 2.15
CA GLU A 139 -22.87 -3.72 1.27
C GLU A 139 -22.60 -2.32 1.81
N SER A 140 -22.69 -2.13 3.13
CA SER A 140 -22.30 -0.88 3.80
C SER A 140 -20.83 -0.53 3.54
N VAL A 141 -19.94 -1.50 3.77
CA VAL A 141 -18.51 -1.36 3.54
C VAL A 141 -18.18 -1.09 2.07
N ARG A 142 -18.91 -1.73 1.15
CA ARG A 142 -18.77 -1.47 -0.29
C ARG A 142 -19.16 -0.05 -0.65
N ALA A 143 -20.25 0.49 -0.09
CA ALA A 143 -20.68 1.85 -0.38
C ALA A 143 -19.64 2.90 0.07
N ASP A 144 -19.06 2.71 1.26
CA ASP A 144 -17.98 3.55 1.75
C ASP A 144 -16.71 3.42 0.89
N PHE A 145 -16.38 2.20 0.44
CA PHE A 145 -15.24 1.96 -0.46
C PHE A 145 -15.43 2.65 -1.82
N VAL A 146 -16.62 2.56 -2.41
CA VAL A 146 -16.94 3.24 -3.67
C VAL A 146 -16.82 4.76 -3.50
N ARG A 147 -17.36 5.30 -2.41
CA ARG A 147 -17.30 6.75 -2.13
C ARG A 147 -15.86 7.25 -2.03
N ASP A 148 -15.01 6.51 -1.31
CA ASP A 148 -13.67 6.96 -0.95
C ASP A 148 -12.60 6.57 -1.99
N PHE A 149 -12.85 5.56 -2.82
CA PHE A 149 -11.89 5.01 -3.79
C PHE A 149 -12.34 5.01 -5.26
N LYS A 150 -13.49 5.63 -5.62
CA LYS A 150 -13.97 5.74 -7.02
C LYS A 150 -12.93 6.27 -8.02
N ASP A 151 -12.11 7.22 -7.60
CA ASP A 151 -11.15 7.93 -8.46
C ASP A 151 -9.71 7.43 -8.29
N VAL A 152 -9.50 6.34 -7.54
CA VAL A 152 -8.17 5.84 -7.19
C VAL A 152 -7.74 4.76 -8.19
N ASP A 153 -6.48 4.85 -8.65
CA ASP A 153 -5.91 3.88 -9.57
C ASP A 153 -5.80 2.48 -8.91
N PRO A 154 -6.17 1.39 -9.59
CA PRO A 154 -6.07 0.04 -9.05
C PRO A 154 -4.67 -0.34 -8.53
N ALA A 155 -3.61 0.14 -9.18
CA ALA A 155 -2.24 -0.13 -8.76
C ALA A 155 -1.88 0.59 -7.44
N GLU A 156 -2.57 1.69 -7.11
CA GLU A 156 -2.38 2.37 -5.83
C GLU A 156 -3.00 1.59 -4.67
N ILE A 157 -4.17 1.00 -4.89
CA ILE A 157 -4.85 0.15 -3.90
C ILE A 157 -4.00 -1.09 -3.61
N MET A 158 -3.45 -1.72 -4.65
CA MET A 158 -2.53 -2.87 -4.48
C MET A 158 -1.25 -2.50 -3.71
N ARG A 159 -0.67 -1.32 -3.96
CA ARG A 159 0.50 -0.84 -3.19
C ARG A 159 0.16 -0.60 -1.73
N ALA A 160 -1.02 -0.05 -1.45
CA ALA A 160 -1.48 0.18 -0.09
C ALA A 160 -1.77 -1.15 0.65
N GLU A 161 -2.32 -2.15 -0.03
CA GLU A 161 -2.49 -3.53 0.48
C GLU A 161 -1.16 -4.20 0.80
N GLN A 162 -0.17 -4.03 -0.08
CA GLN A 162 1.20 -4.49 0.14
C GLN A 162 1.80 -3.89 1.41
N GLY A 163 1.64 -2.57 1.59
CA GLY A 163 2.07 -1.88 2.81
C GLY A 163 1.33 -2.36 4.07
N LEU A 164 0.06 -2.74 3.94
CA LEU A 164 -0.72 -3.34 5.03
C LEU A 164 -0.17 -4.70 5.44
N MET A 165 0.23 -5.54 4.47
CA MET A 165 0.92 -6.81 4.75
C MET A 165 2.27 -6.59 5.44
N GLU A 166 3.05 -5.61 4.98
CA GLU A 166 4.33 -5.23 5.60
C GLU A 166 4.16 -4.71 7.04
N SER A 167 3.01 -4.11 7.36
CA SER A 167 2.65 -3.67 8.71
C SER A 167 2.28 -4.82 9.67
N GLY A 168 2.36 -6.08 9.21
CA GLY A 168 2.10 -7.28 10.01
C GLY A 168 0.64 -7.74 10.01
N MET A 169 -0.18 -7.22 9.11
CA MET A 169 -1.57 -7.63 8.98
C MET A 169 -1.68 -9.03 8.34
N PRO A 170 -2.54 -9.93 8.86
CA PRO A 170 -2.65 -11.28 8.33
C PRO A 170 -3.22 -11.29 6.90
N LEU A 171 -2.66 -12.17 6.07
CA LEU A 171 -3.06 -12.35 4.66
C LEU A 171 -4.57 -12.57 4.49
N SER A 172 -5.21 -13.29 5.41
CA SER A 172 -6.64 -13.57 5.38
C SER A 172 -7.52 -12.32 5.51
N LYS A 173 -7.03 -11.26 6.16
CA LYS A 173 -7.71 -9.97 6.22
C LYS A 173 -7.50 -9.22 4.90
N VAL A 174 -6.26 -9.11 4.43
CA VAL A 174 -5.94 -8.41 3.18
C VAL A 174 -6.64 -9.04 1.96
N GLN A 175 -6.78 -10.36 1.93
CA GLN A 175 -7.53 -11.09 0.90
C GLN A 175 -9.01 -10.71 0.81
N LYS A 176 -9.62 -10.12 1.85
CA LYS A 176 -11.00 -9.63 1.76
C LYS A 176 -11.11 -8.32 0.98
N LEU A 177 -10.01 -7.54 0.88
CA LEU A 177 -9.94 -6.34 0.04
C LEU A 177 -10.00 -6.74 -1.44
N CYS A 178 -9.26 -7.80 -1.82
CA CYS A 178 -9.67 -8.87 -2.76
C CYS A 178 -11.06 -8.74 -3.40
N ASP A 179 -12.04 -9.09 -2.58
CA ASP A 179 -13.43 -9.27 -2.95
C ASP A 179 -14.18 -7.94 -3.10
N VAL A 180 -13.80 -6.94 -2.31
CA VAL A 180 -14.41 -5.61 -2.31
C VAL A 180 -13.95 -4.78 -3.50
N HIS A 181 -12.65 -4.77 -3.80
CA HIS A 181 -12.12 -4.00 -4.93
C HIS A 181 -12.49 -4.62 -6.28
N SER A 182 -12.66 -5.95 -6.36
CA SER A 182 -13.13 -6.60 -7.58
C SER A 182 -14.53 -6.10 -7.96
N ALA A 183 -15.43 -5.99 -6.98
CA ALA A 183 -16.77 -5.45 -7.20
C ALA A 183 -16.77 -3.95 -7.58
N LEU A 184 -15.85 -3.14 -7.02
CA LEU A 184 -15.72 -1.72 -7.38
C LEU A 184 -15.23 -1.54 -8.83
N PHE A 185 -14.26 -2.36 -9.24
CA PHE A 185 -13.58 -2.14 -10.52
C PHE A 185 -14.17 -2.94 -11.69
N HIS A 186 -15.00 -3.96 -11.46
CA HIS A 186 -15.66 -4.73 -12.52
C HIS A 186 -16.92 -4.09 -13.11
N GLY A 187 -17.42 -2.98 -12.55
CA GLY A 187 -18.62 -2.28 -13.04
C GLY A 187 -18.41 -1.42 -14.29
N ASP A 188 -17.20 -0.90 -14.51
CA ASP A 188 -16.81 -0.29 -15.79
C ASP A 188 -16.02 -1.33 -16.57
N THR A 189 -16.33 -1.50 -17.85
CA THR A 189 -15.89 -2.65 -18.63
C THR A 189 -14.39 -2.93 -18.48
N ARG A 190 -14.08 -4.20 -18.23
CA ARG A 190 -12.72 -4.71 -18.01
C ARG A 190 -11.78 -4.27 -19.14
N GLU A 191 -12.28 -4.20 -20.36
CA GLU A 191 -11.52 -3.76 -21.53
C GLU A 191 -11.14 -2.26 -21.50
N GLU A 192 -12.02 -1.36 -21.06
CA GLU A 192 -11.75 0.09 -21.02
C GLU A 192 -10.75 0.45 -19.91
N LYS A 193 -10.89 -0.18 -18.75
CA LYS A 193 -9.95 0.01 -17.63
C LYS A 193 -8.57 -0.57 -17.94
N ILE A 194 -8.49 -1.74 -18.58
CA ILE A 194 -7.22 -2.33 -19.04
C ILE A 194 -6.58 -1.42 -20.11
N ALA A 195 -7.33 -0.98 -21.12
CA ALA A 195 -6.78 -0.16 -22.19
C ALA A 195 -6.30 1.23 -21.70
N ASN A 196 -6.96 1.80 -20.69
CA ASN A 196 -6.54 3.08 -20.10
C ASN A 196 -5.33 2.91 -19.17
N ALA A 197 -5.32 1.86 -18.33
CA ALA A 197 -4.18 1.53 -17.48
C ALA A 197 -2.93 1.18 -18.30
N GLU A 198 -3.07 0.39 -19.36
CA GLU A 198 -1.98 0.06 -20.28
C GLU A 198 -1.43 1.31 -20.98
N ARG A 199 -2.32 2.21 -21.42
CA ARG A 199 -1.91 3.49 -22.05
C ARG A 199 -1.19 4.40 -21.06
N ALA A 200 -1.65 4.48 -19.81
CA ALA A 200 -1.02 5.28 -18.76
C ALA A 200 0.35 4.72 -18.36
N VAL A 201 0.49 3.40 -18.22
CA VAL A 201 1.76 2.72 -17.94
C VAL A 201 2.74 2.93 -19.09
N GLN A 202 2.31 2.77 -20.35
CA GLN A 202 3.15 3.04 -21.52
C GLN A 202 3.58 4.51 -21.64
N ALA A 203 2.71 5.47 -21.29
CA ALA A 203 3.05 6.88 -21.27
C ALA A 203 4.08 7.21 -20.18
N SER A 204 3.94 6.61 -19.00
CA SER A 204 4.91 6.76 -17.90
C SER A 204 6.28 6.17 -18.28
N LEU A 205 6.31 4.99 -18.92
CA LEU A 205 7.54 4.34 -19.39
C LEU A 205 8.28 5.17 -20.46
N LYS A 206 7.56 5.88 -21.34
CA LYS A 206 8.17 6.78 -22.35
C LYS A 206 8.83 8.02 -21.73
N ASN A 207 8.32 8.50 -20.60
CA ASN A 207 8.83 9.69 -19.92
C ASN A 207 10.06 9.41 -19.04
N HIS A 208 10.37 8.13 -18.76
CA HIS A 208 11.53 7.68 -17.98
C HIS A 208 12.70 7.16 -18.83
N ALA A 209 12.81 7.59 -20.10
CA ALA A 209 13.82 7.14 -21.08
C ALA A 209 15.30 7.57 -20.79
N GLY A 210 15.67 7.79 -19.53
CA GLY A 210 17.01 8.25 -19.14
C GLY A 210 17.65 7.51 -17.95
N LYS A 211 16.97 6.54 -17.34
CA LYS A 211 17.56 5.67 -16.32
C LYS A 211 17.33 4.22 -16.74
N GLU A 212 18.34 3.39 -16.56
CA GLU A 212 18.35 1.94 -16.84
C GLU A 212 17.30 1.19 -16.00
N GLU A 213 16.02 1.42 -16.28
CA GLU A 213 14.92 0.65 -15.72
C GLU A 213 14.79 -0.63 -16.52
N LYS A 214 15.08 -1.75 -15.85
CA LYS A 214 14.84 -3.10 -16.35
C LYS A 214 13.38 -3.19 -16.77
N ASN A 215 13.13 -3.20 -18.07
CA ASN A 215 11.81 -3.41 -18.65
C ASN A 215 11.41 -4.86 -18.38
N TYR A 216 10.68 -5.12 -17.29
CA TYR A 216 10.13 -6.46 -16.96
C TYR A 216 8.96 -6.86 -17.85
N ILE A 217 8.42 -5.92 -18.65
CA ILE A 217 7.25 -6.12 -19.51
C ILE A 217 7.67 -6.53 -20.93
N ASN A 218 8.84 -6.08 -21.39
CA ASN A 218 9.34 -6.39 -22.73
C ASN A 218 10.41 -7.47 -22.65
N LYS A 219 10.48 -8.33 -23.68
CA LYS A 219 11.55 -9.32 -23.84
C LYS A 219 12.89 -8.59 -23.78
N SER A 220 13.63 -8.79 -22.68
CA SER A 220 14.88 -8.08 -22.46
C SER A 220 15.99 -8.68 -23.34
N VAL A 221 16.82 -7.82 -23.92
CA VAL A 221 17.99 -8.24 -24.72
C VAL A 221 18.92 -9.15 -23.90
N GLU A 222 18.99 -8.93 -22.59
CA GLU A 222 19.72 -9.77 -21.64
C GLU A 222 19.12 -11.18 -21.51
N ALA A 223 17.79 -11.32 -21.50
CA ALA A 223 17.17 -12.65 -21.48
C ALA A 223 17.48 -13.43 -22.77
N GLU A 224 17.53 -12.75 -23.91
CA GLU A 224 17.84 -13.39 -25.20
C GLU A 224 19.27 -13.93 -25.28
N SER A 225 20.25 -13.25 -24.66
CA SER A 225 21.61 -13.77 -24.59
C SER A 225 21.71 -14.98 -23.66
N LEU A 226 20.97 -15.00 -22.56
CA LEU A 226 20.93 -16.12 -21.61
C LEU A 226 20.21 -17.35 -22.16
N ILE A 227 19.22 -17.19 -23.03
CA ILE A 227 18.55 -18.31 -23.73
C ILE A 227 19.50 -19.01 -24.71
N GLN A 228 20.50 -18.32 -25.24
CA GLN A 228 21.44 -18.91 -26.20
C GLN A 228 22.51 -19.79 -25.54
N ILE A 229 22.73 -19.65 -24.22
CA ILE A 229 23.74 -20.43 -23.50
C ILE A 229 23.24 -21.87 -23.27
N PRO A 230 23.91 -22.89 -23.85
CA PRO A 230 23.51 -24.29 -23.64
C PRO A 230 23.67 -24.70 -22.17
N GLY A 231 22.61 -25.27 -21.59
CA GLY A 231 22.60 -25.72 -20.19
C GLY A 231 22.20 -24.65 -19.16
N HIS A 232 21.98 -23.41 -19.58
CA HIS A 232 21.45 -22.37 -18.72
C HIS A 232 19.96 -22.63 -18.38
N PRO A 233 19.49 -22.39 -17.13
CA PRO A 233 18.09 -22.67 -16.75
C PRO A 233 17.06 -22.01 -17.68
N LEU A 234 17.34 -20.77 -18.10
CA LEU A 234 16.45 -20.04 -19.00
C LEU A 234 16.38 -20.68 -20.40
N SER A 235 17.47 -21.27 -20.89
CA SER A 235 17.47 -21.96 -22.19
C SER A 235 16.74 -23.30 -22.11
N THR A 236 16.90 -24.03 -21.00
CA THR A 236 16.14 -25.25 -20.72
C THR A 236 14.65 -24.97 -20.63
N PHE A 237 14.22 -24.02 -19.81
CA PHE A 237 12.80 -23.67 -19.66
C PHE A 237 12.18 -23.14 -20.95
N THR A 238 12.94 -22.38 -21.75
CA THR A 238 12.45 -21.91 -23.06
C THR A 238 12.17 -23.09 -23.99
N LYS A 239 13.10 -24.06 -24.07
CA LYS A 239 12.92 -25.27 -24.90
C LYS A 239 11.78 -26.16 -24.40
N GLU A 240 11.64 -26.31 -23.08
CA GLU A 240 10.53 -27.05 -22.49
C GLU A 240 9.20 -26.40 -22.81
N ASN A 241 9.09 -25.08 -22.70
CA ASN A 241 7.88 -24.34 -23.04
C ASN A 241 7.53 -24.47 -24.54
N GLU A 242 8.53 -24.40 -25.43
CA GLU A 242 8.33 -24.64 -26.86
C GLU A 242 7.80 -26.05 -27.14
N ALA A 243 8.38 -27.07 -26.50
CA ALA A 243 7.93 -28.45 -26.65
C ALA A 243 6.50 -28.63 -26.11
N LEU A 244 6.19 -28.08 -24.93
CA LEU A 244 4.85 -28.10 -24.35
C LEU A 244 3.83 -27.40 -25.25
N GLY A 245 4.21 -26.28 -25.87
CA GLY A 245 3.39 -25.59 -26.87
C GLY A 245 2.99 -26.49 -28.03
N GLN A 246 3.94 -27.24 -28.59
CA GLN A 246 3.65 -28.20 -29.66
C GLN A 246 2.74 -29.34 -29.18
N TYR A 247 2.91 -29.83 -27.96
CA TYR A 247 2.01 -30.83 -27.39
C TYR A 247 0.58 -30.29 -27.22
N LEU A 248 0.44 -29.04 -26.76
CA LEU A 248 -0.86 -28.38 -26.62
C LEU A 248 -1.54 -28.18 -27.98
N GLU A 249 -0.78 -27.79 -29.00
CA GLU A 249 -1.31 -27.59 -30.34
C GLU A 249 -1.75 -28.93 -30.98
N ASN A 250 -0.93 -29.97 -30.84
CA ASN A 250 -1.27 -31.32 -31.29
C ASN A 250 -2.49 -31.90 -30.56
N THR A 251 -2.58 -31.69 -29.25
CA THR A 251 -3.73 -32.17 -28.46
C THR A 251 -4.99 -31.39 -28.79
N LYS A 252 -4.89 -30.07 -29.01
CA LYS A 252 -5.98 -29.24 -29.51
C LYS A 252 -6.48 -29.72 -30.87
N ALA A 253 -5.59 -29.94 -31.84
CA ALA A 253 -5.96 -30.43 -33.16
C ALA A 253 -6.65 -31.82 -33.10
N ARG A 254 -6.15 -32.72 -32.22
CA ARG A 254 -6.80 -34.02 -31.99
C ARG A 254 -8.18 -33.88 -31.37
N TRP A 255 -8.34 -32.97 -30.41
CA TRP A 255 -9.63 -32.68 -29.80
C TRP A 255 -10.61 -32.08 -30.81
N GLU A 256 -10.18 -31.11 -31.61
CA GLU A 256 -11.00 -30.49 -32.66
C GLU A 256 -11.43 -31.52 -33.72
N SER A 257 -10.51 -32.39 -34.16
CA SER A 257 -10.84 -33.49 -35.07
C SER A 257 -11.84 -34.48 -34.46
N LEU A 258 -11.70 -34.80 -33.17
CA LEU A 258 -12.63 -35.67 -32.47
C LEU A 258 -14.01 -35.02 -32.32
N VAL A 259 -14.06 -33.74 -31.98
CA VAL A 259 -15.30 -32.96 -31.90
C VAL A 259 -15.99 -32.91 -33.26
N GLU A 260 -15.27 -32.65 -34.35
CA GLU A 260 -15.83 -32.65 -35.72
C GLU A 260 -16.37 -34.03 -36.12
N SER A 261 -15.69 -35.11 -35.70
CA SER A 261 -16.16 -36.49 -35.94
C SER A 261 -17.43 -36.84 -35.15
N LEU A 262 -17.57 -36.30 -33.93
CA LEU A 262 -18.72 -36.51 -33.05
C LEU A 262 -19.89 -35.58 -33.39
N SER A 263 -19.63 -34.40 -33.94
CA SER A 263 -20.66 -33.43 -34.38
C SER A 263 -21.30 -33.78 -35.72
N GLY A 264 -20.92 -34.90 -36.34
CA GLY A 264 -21.71 -35.51 -37.41
C GLY A 264 -21.74 -34.74 -38.73
N LYS A 265 -20.65 -34.09 -39.14
CA LYS A 265 -20.53 -33.49 -40.48
C LYS A 265 -20.11 -34.49 -41.56
N ALA A 266 -20.61 -35.72 -41.46
CA ALA A 266 -20.48 -36.78 -42.46
C ALA A 266 -21.88 -37.26 -42.85
N GLY A 267 -22.57 -36.48 -43.68
CA GLY A 267 -23.92 -36.82 -44.15
C GLY A 267 -24.42 -35.82 -45.18
N GLY A 268 -23.84 -35.86 -46.39
CA GLY A 268 -24.30 -35.02 -47.50
C GLY A 268 -23.30 -34.89 -48.65
N LYS A 269 -22.89 -36.01 -49.26
CA LYS A 269 -22.49 -35.98 -50.67
C LYS A 269 -23.50 -36.81 -51.43
N ASP A 270 -24.31 -36.08 -52.17
CA ASP A 270 -25.41 -36.55 -53.00
C ASP A 270 -25.02 -37.72 -53.91
N LYS A 271 -25.89 -38.73 -53.89
CA LYS A 271 -26.15 -39.57 -55.04
C LYS A 271 -26.89 -38.72 -56.08
N ALA A 272 -26.25 -38.36 -57.18
CA ALA A 272 -26.92 -38.15 -58.47
C ALA A 272 -25.88 -37.94 -59.58
N GLU A 273 -25.55 -39.02 -60.30
CA GLU A 273 -25.41 -38.94 -61.76
C GLU A 273 -25.44 -40.37 -62.33
N LYS A 274 -26.62 -40.77 -62.80
CA LYS A 274 -26.81 -41.77 -63.84
C LYS A 274 -28.02 -41.36 -64.66
#